data_AF-A0A6P0S7W9-F1
#
_entry.id   AF-A0A6P0S7W9-F1
#
_cell.length_a   1.000
_cell.length_b   1.000
_cell.length_c   1.000
_cell.angle_alpha   90.00
_cell.angle_beta   90.00
_cell.angle_gamma   90.00
#
_symmetry.space_group_name_H-M   'P 1'
#
loop_
_entity.id
_entity.type
_entity.pdbx_description
1 polymer ?
#
loop_
_entity_poly.entity_id
_entity_poly.type
_entity_poly.pdbx_seq_one_letter_code
_entity_poly.pdbx_strand_id
1 'polypeptide(L)'
;QWKLTIVERNLLLANWRKLMPEAQERMLQEAEELMQDLPLAEREGLLISLETLQCHTQGVLQQMIQQILSSQLSLMDNKLSLYDNRQVLVTS
;
A
#
# COMPACT_ATOMS: atom_id res chain seq x y z
N GLN A 1 -6.01 -13.06 7.36
CA GLN A 1 -6.03 -11.95 8.33
C GLN A 1 -4.74 -11.80 9.13
N TRP A 2 -4.09 -12.87 9.63
CA TRP A 2 -2.85 -12.73 10.44
C TRP A 2 -1.71 -11.99 9.72
N LYS A 3 -1.53 -12.18 8.40
CA LYS A 3 -0.47 -11.52 7.61
C LYS A 3 -0.64 -9.99 7.61
N LEU A 4 -1.87 -9.49 7.42
CA LEU A 4 -2.17 -8.05 7.47
C LEU A 4 -1.78 -7.43 8.82
N THR A 5 -2.21 -8.05 9.92
CA THR A 5 -1.91 -7.56 11.28
C THR A 5 -0.40 -7.48 11.55
N ILE A 6 0.37 -8.45 11.04
CA ILE A 6 1.84 -8.43 11.16
C ILE A 6 2.44 -7.29 10.36
N VAL A 7 1.98 -7.08 9.13
CA VAL A 7 2.48 -6.01 8.27
C VAL A 7 2.18 -4.65 8.87
N GLU A 8 0.92 -4.38 9.24
CA GLU A 8 0.52 -3.11 9.88
C GLU A 8 1.35 -2.84 11.14
N ARG A 9 1.54 -3.85 11.99
CA ARG A 9 2.37 -3.72 13.20
C ARG A 9 3.81 -3.36 12.86
N ASN A 10 4.41 -3.96 11.84
CA ASN A 10 5.80 -3.72 11.48
C ASN A 10 6.01 -2.39 10.73
N LEU A 11 4.99 -1.89 10.04
CA LEU A 11 5.02 -0.55 9.42
C LEU A 11 4.89 0.59 10.45
N LEU A 12 4.46 0.31 11.69
CA LEU A 12 4.56 1.28 12.78
C LEU A 12 6.01 1.70 12.98
N LEU A 13 6.28 3.02 13.00
CA LEU A 13 7.63 3.59 13.08
C LEU A 13 8.51 2.98 14.17
N ALA A 14 7.94 2.72 15.35
CA ALA A 14 8.65 2.15 16.49
C ALA A 14 9.16 0.72 16.23
N ASN A 15 8.45 -0.06 15.39
CA ASN A 15 8.85 -1.40 14.99
C ASN A 15 9.71 -1.36 13.74
N TRP A 16 9.36 -0.51 12.76
CA TRP A 16 10.11 -0.30 11.53
C TRP A 16 11.60 -0.02 11.77
N ARG A 17 11.91 0.88 12.72
CA ARG A 17 13.30 1.23 13.06
C ARG A 17 14.11 0.09 13.68
N LYS A 18 13.45 -0.97 14.16
CA LYS A 18 14.09 -2.15 14.75
C LYS A 18 14.35 -3.24 13.72
N LEU A 19 13.79 -3.12 12.52
CA LEU A 19 14.02 -4.05 11.44
C LEU A 19 15.40 -3.80 10.83
N MET A 20 16.08 -4.88 10.45
CA MET A 20 17.24 -4.79 9.58
C MET A 20 16.81 -4.37 8.18
N PRO A 21 17.69 -3.75 7.37
CA PRO A 21 17.36 -3.27 6.03
C PRO A 21 16.66 -4.32 5.14
N GLU A 22 17.13 -5.55 5.14
CA GLU A 22 16.55 -6.65 4.36
C GLU A 22 15.13 -6.99 4.81
N ALA A 23 14.87 -6.88 6.12
CA ALA A 23 13.54 -7.09 6.67
C ALA A 23 12.59 -5.92 6.34
N GLN A 24 13.11 -4.69 6.25
CA GLN A 24 12.36 -3.52 5.80
C GLN A 24 11.93 -3.68 4.33
N GLU A 25 12.85 -4.08 3.46
CA GLU A 25 12.56 -4.34 2.04
C GLU A 25 11.50 -5.43 1.86
N ARG A 26 11.68 -6.57 2.56
CA ARG A 26 10.68 -7.66 2.56
C ARG A 26 9.32 -7.21 3.05
N MET A 27 9.27 -6.37 4.09
CA MET A 27 8.00 -5.86 4.61
C MET A 27 7.26 -4.99 3.60
N LEU A 28 7.98 -4.19 2.81
CA LEU A 28 7.39 -3.39 1.73
C LEU A 28 6.84 -4.27 0.60
N GLN A 29 7.58 -5.32 0.21
CA GLN A 29 7.12 -6.30 -0.77
C GLN A 29 5.87 -7.02 -0.29
N GLU A 30 5.86 -7.48 0.96
CA GLU A 30 4.70 -8.14 1.56
C GLU A 30 3.48 -7.21 1.65
N ALA A 31 3.68 -5.93 1.94
CA ALA A 31 2.63 -4.92 1.94
C ALA A 31 2.04 -4.73 0.53
N GLU A 32 2.88 -4.61 -0.49
CA GLU A 32 2.44 -4.47 -1.89
C GLU A 32 1.65 -5.69 -2.39
N GLU A 33 2.14 -6.90 -2.12
CA GLU A 33 1.44 -8.14 -2.44
C GLU A 33 0.08 -8.21 -1.76
N LEU A 34 0.03 -7.92 -0.45
CA LEU A 34 -1.22 -7.93 0.32
C LEU A 34 -2.25 -6.98 -0.27
N MET A 35 -1.84 -5.78 -0.68
CA MET A 35 -2.78 -4.79 -1.23
C MET A 35 -3.55 -5.30 -2.45
N GLN A 36 -3.05 -6.28 -3.20
CA GLN A 36 -3.79 -6.84 -4.35
C GLN A 36 -5.06 -7.57 -3.90
N ASP A 37 -4.96 -8.32 -2.80
CA ASP A 37 -6.00 -9.22 -2.30
C ASP A 37 -6.93 -8.58 -1.26
N LEU A 38 -6.54 -7.41 -0.72
CA LEU A 38 -7.29 -6.76 0.35
C LEU A 38 -8.53 -5.99 -0.15
N PRO A 39 -9.64 -6.02 0.62
CA PRO A 39 -10.75 -5.09 0.48
C PRO A 39 -10.26 -3.63 0.53
N LEU A 40 -11.04 -2.72 -0.07
CA LEU A 40 -10.67 -1.31 -0.21
C LEU A 40 -10.32 -0.65 1.14
N ALA A 41 -11.14 -0.86 2.18
CA ALA A 41 -10.93 -0.25 3.50
C ALA A 41 -9.62 -0.70 4.16
N GLU A 42 -9.26 -1.99 4.05
CA GLU A 42 -8.01 -2.53 4.62
C GLU A 42 -6.79 -2.03 3.80
N ARG A 43 -6.95 -1.88 2.49
CA ARG A 43 -5.94 -1.30 1.60
C ARG A 43 -5.66 0.17 1.93
N GLU A 44 -6.69 0.97 2.18
CA GLU A 44 -6.55 2.38 2.58
C GLU A 44 -5.77 2.52 3.90
N GLY A 45 -6.01 1.64 4.88
CA GLY A 45 -5.26 1.61 6.13
C GLY A 45 -3.75 1.36 5.94
N LEU A 46 -3.39 0.44 5.03
CA LEU A 46 -2.00 0.20 4.66
C LEU A 46 -1.39 1.38 3.90
N LEU A 47 -2.14 2.04 3.02
CA LEU A 47 -1.65 3.22 2.29
C LEU A 47 -1.29 4.36 3.25
N ILE A 48 -2.16 4.66 4.23
CA ILE A 48 -1.89 5.67 5.27
C ILE A 48 -0.64 5.32 6.07
N SER A 49 -0.45 4.03 6.38
CA SER A 49 0.73 3.55 7.10
C SER A 49 2.00 3.78 6.29
N LEU A 50 1.97 3.50 4.98
CA LEU A 50 3.09 3.73 4.07
C LEU A 50 3.39 5.21 3.85
N GLU A 51 2.38 6.06 3.69
CA GLU A 51 2.56 7.52 3.59
C GLU A 51 3.25 8.09 4.83
N THR A 52 2.77 7.69 6.01
CA THR A 52 3.40 8.08 7.28
C THR A 52 4.85 7.61 7.34
N LEU A 53 5.12 6.38 6.90
CA LEU A 53 6.44 5.80 6.92
C LEU A 53 7.40 6.49 5.93
N GLN A 54 6.89 6.94 4.79
CA GLN A 54 7.65 7.65 3.76
C GLN A 54 8.31 8.92 4.33
N CYS A 55 7.60 9.67 5.18
CA CYS A 55 8.12 10.89 5.80
C CYS A 55 9.31 10.63 6.76
N HIS A 56 9.50 9.39 7.19
CA HIS A 56 10.50 8.99 8.17
C HIS A 56 11.55 8.02 7.61
N THR A 57 11.51 7.76 6.30
CA THR A 57 12.39 6.83 5.61
C THR A 57 13.12 7.58 4.49
N GLN A 58 14.38 7.21 4.24
CA GLN A 58 15.24 7.87 3.25
C GLN A 58 15.87 6.85 2.31
N GLY A 59 16.40 7.33 1.18
CA GLY A 59 17.15 6.53 0.23
C GLY A 59 16.28 5.51 -0.50
N VAL A 60 16.82 4.30 -0.72
CA VAL A 60 16.18 3.25 -1.53
C VAL A 60 14.80 2.88 -0.98
N LEU A 61 14.65 2.76 0.33
CA LEU A 61 13.37 2.40 0.94
C LEU A 61 12.29 3.48 0.73
N GLN A 62 12.66 4.76 0.74
CA GLN A 62 11.74 5.84 0.42
C GLN A 62 11.24 5.75 -1.03
N GLN A 63 12.14 5.42 -1.96
CA GLN A 63 11.79 5.22 -3.37
C GLN A 63 10.85 4.03 -3.55
N MET A 64 11.10 2.92 -2.85
CA MET A 64 10.20 1.75 -2.86
C MET A 64 8.80 2.12 -2.34
N ILE A 65 8.72 2.81 -1.20
CA ILE A 65 7.42 3.28 -0.66
C ILE A 65 6.71 4.17 -1.68
N GLN A 66 7.43 5.11 -2.32
CA GLN A 66 6.86 5.99 -3.34
C GLN A 66 6.32 5.23 -4.55
N GLN A 67 7.02 4.18 -5.00
CA GLN A 67 6.59 3.34 -6.11
C GLN A 67 5.29 2.60 -5.77
N ILE A 68 5.20 2.02 -4.56
CA ILE A 68 4.00 1.33 -4.08
C ILE A 68 2.81 2.30 -4.05
N LEU A 69 2.98 3.49 -3.45
CA LEU A 69 1.92 4.50 -3.38
C LEU A 69 1.45 4.95 -4.77
N SER A 70 2.38 5.21 -5.69
CA SER A 70 2.06 5.64 -7.06
C SER A 70 1.31 4.56 -7.85
N SER A 71 1.72 3.29 -7.69
CA SER A 71 1.06 2.14 -8.31
C SER A 71 -0.39 2.00 -7.85
N GLN A 72 -0.64 2.15 -6.54
CA GLN A 72 -1.98 2.03 -5.98
C GLN A 72 -2.91 3.18 -6.37
N LEU A 73 -2.39 4.42 -6.45
CA LEU A 73 -3.16 5.56 -6.96
C LEU A 73 -3.60 5.33 -8.41
N SER A 74 -2.69 4.86 -9.28
CA SER A 74 -3.04 4.54 -10.66
C SER A 74 -4.10 3.44 -10.77
N LEU A 75 -4.04 2.43 -9.89
CA LEU A 75 -5.06 1.38 -9.82
C LEU A 75 -6.43 1.91 -9.38
N MET A 76 -6.46 2.88 -8.45
CA MET A 76 -7.72 3.50 -8.00
C MET A 76 -8.34 4.37 -9.09
N ASP A 77 -7.55 5.21 -9.76
CA ASP A 77 -8.01 6.07 -10.87
C ASP A 77 -8.56 5.22 -12.03
N ASN A 78 -7.88 4.13 -12.37
CA ASN A 78 -8.34 3.20 -13.40
C ASN A 78 -9.65 2.51 -13.00
N LYS A 79 -9.81 2.11 -11.74
CA LYS A 79 -11.06 1.50 -11.25
C LYS A 79 -12.22 2.51 -11.29
N LEU A 80 -12.00 3.74 -10.85
CA LEU A 80 -13.00 4.83 -10.94
C LEU A 80 -13.46 5.04 -12.39
N SER A 81 -12.52 5.14 -13.34
CA SER A 81 -12.87 5.29 -14.76
C SER A 81 -13.64 4.09 -15.34
N LEU A 82 -13.36 2.87 -14.89
CA LEU A 82 -14.10 1.67 -15.31
C LEU A 82 -15.52 1.61 -14.73
N TYR A 83 -15.72 2.09 -13.48
CA TYR A 83 -17.06 2.20 -12.89
C TYR A 83 -17.91 3.24 -13.60
N ASP A 84 -17.34 4.41 -13.94
CA ASP A 84 -18.04 5.45 -14.69
C ASP A 84 -18.46 4.97 -16.09
N ASN A 85 -17.57 4.26 -16.80
CA ASN A 85 -17.88 3.71 -18.11
C ASN A 85 -18.93 2.57 -18.07
N ARG A 86 -18.99 1.80 -16.98
CA ARG A 86 -20.02 0.75 -16.81
C ARG A 86 -21.42 1.31 -16.56
N GLN A 87 -21.55 2.47 -15.95
CA GLN A 87 -22.87 3.09 -15.73
C GLN A 87 -23.48 3.62 -17.04
N VAL A 88 -22.65 4.07 -17.99
CA VAL A 88 -23.12 4.58 -19.29
C VAL A 88 -23.69 3.46 -20.18
N LEU A 89 -23.19 2.23 -20.05
CA LEU A 89 -23.62 1.08 -20.87
C LEU A 89 -24.91 0.39 -20.40
N VAL A 90 -25.46 0.75 -19.23
CA VAL A 90 -26.69 0.16 -18.69
C VAL A 90 -27.93 1.03 -18.96
N THR A 91 -27.75 2.21 -19.55
CA THR A 91 -28.84 3.17 -19.84
C THR A 91 -29.05 3.45 -21.33
N SER A 92 -28.79 2.50 -22.23
CA SER A 92 -29.08 2.63 -23.68
C SER A 92 -29.96 1.50 -24.19
#